data_AF-A0AAU9PEJ1-F1
#
_entry.id   AF-A0AAU9PEJ1-F1
#
_cell.length_a   1.000
_cell.length_b   1.000
_cell.length_c   1.000
_cell.angle_alpha   90.00
_cell.angle_beta   90.00
_cell.angle_gamma   90.00
#
_symmetry.space_group_name_H-M   'P 1'
#
loop_
_entity.id
_entity.type
_entity.pdbx_description
1 polymer ?
#
loop_
_entity_poly.entity_id
_entity_poly.type
_entity_poly.pdbx_seq_one_letter_code
_entity_poly.pdbx_strand_id
1 'polypeptide(L)'
;MGLSSLLHYAWSVILLGQPNYGGLNASNSDSKEKQKASSGFQMPLHYPRYQKVDYEKMEEWRLDLLLQQYGLLFNGLSLEEKRYYVMGTFLWPCQL
;
A
#
# COMPACT_ATOMS: atom_id res chain seq x y z
N MET A 1 -53.33 -9.19 8.22
CA MET A 1 -52.40 -8.96 9.34
C MET A 1 -51.00 -9.27 8.85
N GLY A 2 -50.34 -8.35 8.15
CA GLY A 2 -49.11 -8.70 7.45
C GLY A 2 -48.37 -7.49 6.89
N LEU A 3 -47.05 -7.54 7.04
CA LEU A 3 -46.01 -6.80 6.33
C LEU A 3 -45.88 -5.28 6.52
N SER A 4 -46.86 -4.57 7.09
CA SER A 4 -46.74 -3.11 7.34
C SER A 4 -45.71 -2.74 8.42
N SER A 5 -45.59 -3.55 9.48
CA SER A 5 -44.76 -3.20 10.65
C SER A 5 -43.24 -3.28 10.41
N LEU A 6 -42.78 -4.03 9.40
CA LEU A 6 -41.34 -4.18 9.09
C LEU A 6 -40.78 -2.96 8.34
N LEU A 7 -41.61 -2.30 7.52
CA LEU A 7 -41.19 -1.12 6.74
C LEU A 7 -41.03 0.12 7.64
N HIS A 8 -41.83 0.26 8.70
CA HIS A 8 -41.67 1.35 9.66
C HIS A 8 -40.39 1.23 10.52
N TYR A 9 -39.94 0.02 10.85
CA TYR A 9 -38.73 -0.17 11.66
C TYR A 9 -37.45 0.17 10.86
N ALA A 10 -37.40 -0.18 9.58
CA ALA A 10 -36.27 0.15 8.70
C ALA A 10 -36.12 1.68 8.49
N TRP A 11 -37.23 2.41 8.43
CA TRP A 11 -37.21 3.88 8.33
C TRP A 11 -36.62 4.56 9.57
N SER A 12 -36.83 3.99 10.76
CA SER A 12 -36.26 4.53 12.01
C SER A 12 -34.74 4.36 12.10
N VAL A 13 -34.20 3.30 11.53
CA VAL A 13 -32.75 3.00 11.55
C VAL A 13 -31.96 3.91 10.60
N ILE A 14 -32.59 4.39 9.52
CA ILE A 14 -31.93 5.19 8.49
C ILE A 14 -31.96 6.70 8.84
N LEU A 15 -32.96 7.19 9.57
CA LEU A 15 -33.12 8.62 9.92
C LEU A 15 -32.56 9.04 11.29
N LEU A 16 -32.43 8.11 12.23
CA LEU A 16 -31.72 8.34 13.50
C LEU A 16 -30.34 7.67 13.47
N GLY A 17 -29.58 7.99 12.41
CA GLY A 17 -28.18 7.62 12.31
C GLY A 17 -27.45 8.00 13.60
N GLN A 18 -27.21 7.01 14.46
CA GLN A 18 -26.27 7.11 15.56
C GLN A 18 -24.94 6.62 15.00
N PRO A 19 -24.04 7.53 14.60
CA PRO A 19 -22.67 7.16 14.33
C PRO A 19 -22.02 6.65 15.62
N ASN A 20 -21.77 5.36 15.72
CA ASN A 20 -20.78 4.85 16.67
C ASN A 20 -19.39 5.07 16.06
N TYR A 21 -18.93 6.32 16.14
CA TYR A 21 -17.55 6.72 15.86
C TYR A 21 -16.98 7.37 17.12
N GLY A 22 -15.92 6.78 17.66
CA GLY A 22 -14.98 7.48 18.53
C GLY A 22 -15.17 7.28 20.03
N GLY A 23 -14.65 6.17 20.55
CA GLY A 23 -14.12 6.16 21.91
C GLY A 23 -12.81 6.96 21.93
N LEU A 24 -12.89 8.24 22.31
CA LEU A 24 -11.74 9.08 22.66
C LEU A 24 -11.65 9.17 24.18
N ASN A 25 -10.94 8.22 24.78
CA ASN A 25 -10.36 8.40 26.11
C ASN A 25 -9.05 9.19 25.95
N ALA A 26 -9.15 10.48 26.25
CA ALA A 26 -8.01 11.36 26.42
C ALA A 26 -7.22 10.94 27.67
N SER A 27 -6.11 10.23 27.47
CA SER A 27 -5.02 10.16 28.43
C SER A 27 -3.78 10.76 27.80
N ASN A 28 -3.44 11.94 28.31
CA ASN A 28 -2.23 12.68 28.03
C ASN A 28 -1.03 11.85 28.47
N SER A 29 -0.26 11.34 27.50
CA SER A 29 1.10 10.86 27.72
C SER A 29 1.95 11.25 26.53
N ASP A 30 2.80 12.25 26.78
CA ASP A 30 3.95 12.60 25.96
C ASP A 30 4.85 11.37 25.81
N SER A 31 4.71 10.69 24.68
CA SER A 31 5.63 9.66 24.24
C SER A 31 5.76 9.78 22.73
N LYS A 32 6.96 10.14 22.27
CA LYS A 32 7.40 10.09 20.87
C LYS A 32 7.32 8.64 20.36
N GLU A 33 6.11 8.17 20.11
CA GLU A 33 5.88 6.91 19.46
C GLU A 33 6.00 7.18 17.97
N LYS A 34 7.11 6.69 17.41
CA LYS A 34 7.41 6.68 15.99
C LYS A 34 6.27 5.91 15.33
N GLN A 35 5.23 6.64 14.89
CA GLN A 35 4.07 6.07 14.22
C GLN A 35 4.61 5.18 13.12
N LYS A 36 4.46 3.87 13.32
CA LYS A 36 4.73 2.87 12.31
C LYS A 36 3.74 3.17 11.20
N ALA A 37 4.19 3.97 10.23
CA ALA A 37 3.42 4.32 9.05
C ALA A 37 2.81 3.01 8.56
N SER A 38 1.48 2.96 8.53
CA SER A 38 0.76 1.85 7.92
C SER A 38 1.42 1.61 6.57
N SER A 39 2.00 0.42 6.36
CA SER A 39 2.60 0.07 5.09
C SER A 39 1.47 -0.21 4.08
N GLY A 40 0.67 0.81 3.81
CA GLY A 40 -0.26 0.80 2.69
C GLY A 40 0.54 0.86 1.40
N PHE A 41 0.07 0.14 0.39
CA PHE A 41 0.60 0.29 -0.96
C PHE A 41 0.40 1.75 -1.40
N GLN A 42 1.50 2.50 -1.52
CA GLN A 42 1.48 3.82 -2.15
C GLN A 42 1.46 3.60 -3.65
N MET A 43 0.38 4.01 -4.32
CA MET A 43 0.27 3.97 -5.77
C MET A 43 1.43 4.77 -6.39
N PRO A 44 2.41 4.13 -7.05
CA PRO A 44 3.54 4.85 -7.63
C PRO A 44 3.02 5.63 -8.84
N LEU A 45 3.09 6.96 -8.78
CA LEU A 45 2.63 7.82 -9.89
C LEU A 45 3.53 7.75 -11.14
N HIS A 46 4.75 7.20 -11.01
CA HIS A 46 5.75 7.23 -12.07
C HIS A 46 6.47 5.91 -12.22
N TYR A 47 6.30 5.28 -13.38
CA TYR A 47 7.08 4.12 -13.79
C TYR A 47 8.57 4.49 -13.93
N PRO A 48 9.51 3.62 -13.52
CA PRO A 48 10.92 3.93 -13.56
C PRO A 48 11.39 4.11 -15.01
N ARG A 49 12.21 5.12 -15.27
CA ARG A 49 12.76 5.41 -16.62
C ARG A 49 14.27 5.20 -16.67
N TYR A 50 14.73 4.12 -16.05
CA TYR A 50 16.13 3.71 -16.13
C TYR A 50 16.39 2.93 -17.43
N GLN A 51 17.61 2.99 -17.93
CA GLN A 51 18.06 2.17 -19.04
C GLN A 51 18.57 0.82 -18.53
N LYS A 52 18.74 -0.14 -19.44
CA LYS A 52 19.30 -1.46 -19.13
C LYS A 52 20.61 -1.38 -18.36
N VAL A 53 21.53 -0.55 -18.85
CA VAL A 53 22.86 -0.32 -18.24
C VAL A 53 22.78 0.26 -16.83
N ASP A 54 21.71 0.98 -16.50
CA ASP A 54 21.51 1.55 -15.17
C ASP A 54 21.13 0.45 -14.17
N TYR A 55 20.28 -0.51 -14.60
CA TYR A 55 19.90 -1.65 -13.77
C TYR A 55 21.06 -2.62 -13.55
N GLU A 56 21.86 -2.89 -14.58
CA GLU A 56 23.05 -3.74 -14.49
C GLU A 56 24.09 -3.19 -13.50
N LYS A 57 24.19 -1.87 -13.39
CA LYS A 57 25.10 -1.18 -12.46
C LYS A 57 24.46 -0.88 -11.10
N MET A 58 23.15 -1.12 -10.95
CA MET A 58 22.42 -0.77 -9.73
C MET A 58 22.87 -1.66 -8.58
N GLU A 59 23.10 -1.05 -7.42
CA GLU A 59 23.41 -1.74 -6.17
C GLU A 59 22.17 -2.43 -5.59
N GLU A 60 22.40 -3.47 -4.79
CA GLU A 60 21.33 -4.32 -4.23
C GLU A 60 20.29 -3.53 -3.45
N TRP A 61 20.73 -2.66 -2.54
CA TRP A 61 19.82 -1.87 -1.71
C TRP A 61 18.90 -0.96 -2.54
N ARG A 62 19.36 -0.50 -3.70
CA ARG A 62 18.57 0.37 -4.58
C ARG A 62 17.53 -0.42 -5.36
N LEU A 63 17.85 -1.66 -5.74
CA LEU A 63 16.88 -2.61 -6.30
C LEU A 63 15.84 -2.99 -5.24
N ASP A 64 16.26 -3.23 -4.00
CA ASP A 64 15.34 -3.56 -2.90
C ASP A 64 14.37 -2.41 -2.59
N LEU A 65 14.87 -1.17 -2.53
CA LEU A 65 14.01 0.01 -2.37
C LEU A 65 13.05 0.19 -3.55
N LEU A 66 13.53 -0.02 -4.77
CA LEU A 66 12.70 0.06 -5.97
C LEU A 66 11.57 -0.95 -5.89
N LEU A 67 11.89 -2.23 -5.66
CA LEU A 67 10.91 -3.30 -5.59
C LEU A 67 9.92 -3.07 -4.44
N GLN A 68 10.40 -2.63 -3.27
CA GLN A 68 9.56 -2.27 -2.13
C GLN A 68 8.57 -1.13 -2.48
N GLN A 69 9.01 -0.12 -3.24
CA GLN A 69 8.13 0.98 -3.67
C GLN A 69 6.97 0.47 -4.55
N TYR A 70 7.18 -0.60 -5.32
CA TYR A 70 6.15 -1.27 -6.12
C TYR A 70 5.43 -2.40 -5.37
N GLY A 71 5.67 -2.57 -4.06
CA GLY A 71 5.06 -3.64 -3.26
C GLY A 71 5.59 -5.04 -3.56
N LEU A 72 6.74 -5.13 -4.21
CA LEU A 72 7.40 -6.38 -4.58
C LEU A 72 8.51 -6.65 -3.55
N LEU A 73 8.27 -7.56 -2.61
CA LEU A 73 9.24 -7.90 -1.57
C LEU A 73 9.86 -9.27 -1.88
N PHE A 74 11.19 -9.31 -1.96
CA PHE A 74 11.96 -10.50 -2.27
C PHE A 74 12.94 -10.80 -1.15
N ASN A 75 12.68 -11.86 -0.40
CA ASN A 75 13.58 -12.31 0.66
C ASN A 75 14.53 -13.38 0.11
N GLY A 76 15.84 -13.16 0.23
CA GLY A 76 16.85 -14.18 -0.08
C GLY A 76 17.21 -14.36 -1.55
N LEU A 77 16.76 -13.48 -2.46
CA LEU A 77 17.23 -13.48 -3.86
C LEU A 77 18.66 -12.93 -3.94
N SER A 78 19.47 -13.52 -4.82
CA SER A 78 20.78 -12.97 -5.18
C SER A 78 20.65 -11.64 -5.95
N LEU A 79 21.72 -10.84 -5.93
CA LEU A 79 21.77 -9.57 -6.67
C LEU A 79 21.46 -9.75 -8.16
N GLU A 80 21.95 -10.82 -8.79
CA GLU A 80 21.77 -11.08 -10.21
C GLU A 80 20.29 -11.40 -10.54
N GLU A 81 19.64 -12.20 -9.70
CA GLU A 81 18.21 -12.51 -9.84
C GLU A 81 17.35 -11.26 -9.66
N LYS A 82 17.71 -10.37 -8.71
CA LYS A 82 17.03 -9.08 -8.53
C LYS A 82 17.15 -8.21 -9.77
N ARG A 83 18.34 -8.15 -10.40
CA ARG A 83 18.56 -7.39 -11.64
C ARG A 83 17.74 -7.96 -12.79
N TYR A 84 17.78 -9.26 -12.99
CA TYR A 84 17.00 -9.94 -14.03
C TYR A 84 15.50 -9.67 -13.84
N TYR A 85 15.01 -9.76 -12.61
CA TYR A 85 13.62 -9.49 -12.28
C TYR A 85 13.24 -8.03 -12.56
N VAL A 86 14.01 -7.07 -12.03
CA VAL A 86 13.78 -5.63 -12.24
C VAL A 86 13.82 -5.27 -13.73
N MET A 87 14.79 -5.79 -14.48
CA MET A 87 14.88 -5.57 -15.93
C MET A 87 13.67 -6.16 -16.66
N GLY A 88 13.22 -7.37 -16.31
CA GLY A 88 12.02 -7.96 -16.89
C GLY A 88 10.72 -7.21 -16.52
N THR A 89 10.71 -6.51 -15.38
CA THR A 89 9.50 -5.85 -14.86
C THR A 89 9.41 -4.38 -15.26
N PHE A 90 10.54 -3.68 -15.35
CA PHE A 90 10.63 -2.22 -15.49
C PHE A 90 11.27 -1.72 -16.78
N LEU A 91 11.79 -2.60 -17.63
CA LEU A 91 12.39 -2.22 -18.92
C LEU A 91 11.32 -2.19 -20.02
N TRP A 92 11.26 -1.11 -20.79
CA TRP A 92 10.34 -1.03 -21.92
C TRP A 92 10.80 -1.94 -23.07
N PRO A 93 9.88 -2.51 -23.88
CA PRO A 93 10.26 -3.36 -25.01
C PRO A 93 11.18 -2.71 -26.04
N CYS A 94 11.15 -1.37 -26.15
CA CYS A 94 12.03 -0.60 -27.03
C CYS A 94 13.49 -0.54 -26.51
N GLN A 95 13.75 -0.97 -25.28
CA GLN A 95 15.04 -0.94 -24.60
C GLN A 95 15.63 -2.33 -24.35
N LEU A 96 14.91 -3.41 -24.71
CA LEU A 96 15.34 -4.81 -24.53
C LEU A 96 16.56 -5.16 -25.38
#